data_AF-A0A1A9S1F5-F1
#
_entry.id   AF-A0A1A9S1F5-F1
#
_cell.length_a   1.000
_cell.length_b   1.000
_cell.length_c   1.000
_cell.angle_alpha   90.00
_cell.angle_beta   90.00
_cell.angle_gamma   90.00
#
_symmetry.space_group_name_H-M   'P 1'
#
loop_
_entity.id
_entity.type
_entity.pdbx_description
1 polymer ?
#
loop_
_entity_poly.entity_id
_entity_poly.type
_entity_poly.pdbx_seq_one_letter_code
_entity_poly.pdbx_strand_id
1 'polypeptide(L)'
;MTEFGFNDLHSFKDMIIFVQMCAPNDFPERMAYPGQYWTLDSTFDGLYLGLDMAVEEGPKLVFDQCWQLVEQAYQCYRAGDRRGGWFTLEKVHKLLRISQNPVARIADWAI
;
A
#
# COMPACT_ATOMS: atom_id res chain seq x y z
N MET A 1 6.67 18.38 3.62
CA MET A 1 7.05 17.49 2.50
C MET A 1 7.03 16.09 3.05
N THR A 2 6.16 15.23 2.53
CA THR A 2 6.13 13.81 2.86
C THR A 2 7.37 13.17 2.26
N GLU A 3 8.22 12.56 3.10
CA GLU A 3 9.49 11.92 2.74
C GLU A 3 9.34 10.85 1.63
N PHE A 4 8.11 10.37 1.42
CA PHE A 4 7.77 9.28 0.52
C PHE A 4 7.20 9.72 -0.84
N GLY A 5 6.96 11.02 -1.07
CA GLY A 5 6.51 11.52 -2.38
C GLY A 5 5.05 11.23 -2.75
N PHE A 6 4.22 10.77 -1.81
CA PHE A 6 2.77 10.59 -2.02
C PHE A 6 2.02 11.84 -1.60
N ASN A 7 1.16 12.32 -2.50
CA ASN A 7 0.31 13.50 -2.30
C ASN A 7 -1.17 13.21 -2.59
N ASP A 8 -1.48 12.02 -3.12
CA ASP A 8 -2.81 11.60 -3.52
C ASP A 8 -2.94 10.07 -3.55
N LEU A 9 -4.16 9.58 -3.78
CA LEU A 9 -4.45 8.14 -3.86
C LEU A 9 -3.82 7.45 -5.08
N HIS A 10 -3.44 8.19 -6.13
CA HIS A 10 -2.78 7.60 -7.30
C HIS A 10 -1.33 7.26 -6.98
N SER A 11 -0.59 8.24 -6.47
CA SER A 11 0.79 8.09 -6.01
C SER A 11 0.90 7.05 -4.88
N PHE A 12 -0.09 6.94 -3.99
CA PHE A 12 -0.14 5.84 -3.02
C PHE A 12 -0.24 4.44 -3.67
N LYS A 13 -1.01 4.28 -4.75
CA LYS A 13 -1.09 2.99 -5.48
C LYS A 13 0.25 2.64 -6.13
N ASP A 14 0.97 3.63 -6.65
CA ASP A 14 2.31 3.42 -7.21
C ASP A 14 3.29 2.92 -6.13
N MET A 15 3.16 3.38 -4.88
CA MET A 15 3.94 2.82 -3.76
C MET A 15 3.67 1.34 -3.53
N ILE A 16 2.40 0.93 -3.56
CA ILE A 16 2.04 -0.48 -3.38
C ILE A 16 2.72 -1.33 -4.46
N ILE A 17 2.67 -0.88 -5.71
CA ILE A 17 3.30 -1.57 -6.84
C ILE A 17 4.83 -1.60 -6.67
N PHE A 18 5.43 -0.48 -6.28
CA PHE A 18 6.87 -0.40 -5.98
C PHE A 18 7.29 -1.42 -4.92
N VAL A 19 6.57 -1.49 -3.80
CA VAL A 19 6.83 -2.48 -2.73
C VAL A 19 6.64 -3.90 -3.25
N GLN A 20 5.60 -4.18 -4.04
CA GLN A 20 5.40 -5.51 -4.63
C GLN A 20 6.57 -5.95 -5.54
N MET A 21 7.16 -5.03 -6.30
CA MET A 21 8.28 -5.34 -7.20
C MET A 21 9.59 -5.59 -6.45
N CYS A 22 9.84 -4.82 -5.39
CA CYS A 22 11.13 -4.82 -4.69
C CYS A 22 11.15 -5.70 -3.42
N ALA A 23 10.01 -5.97 -2.79
CA ALA A 23 9.99 -6.74 -1.56
C ALA A 23 10.43 -8.21 -1.78
N PRO A 24 11.12 -8.81 -0.79
CA PRO A 24 11.41 -8.24 0.53
C PRO A 24 12.73 -7.45 0.63
N ASN A 25 13.61 -7.50 -0.37
CA ASN A 25 15.01 -7.07 -0.23
C ASN A 25 15.67 -6.51 -1.50
N ASP A 26 14.97 -6.44 -2.63
CA ASP A 26 15.48 -5.96 -3.92
C ASP A 26 15.22 -4.45 -4.11
N PHE A 27 15.31 -3.70 -3.02
CA PHE A 27 14.97 -2.28 -2.97
C PHE A 27 16.11 -1.39 -3.50
N PRO A 28 15.83 -0.38 -4.34
CA PRO A 28 16.85 0.50 -4.88
C PRO A 28 17.32 1.54 -3.85
N GLU A 29 18.40 2.25 -4.22
CA GLU A 29 18.85 3.44 -3.52
C GLU A 29 17.81 4.57 -3.62
N ARG A 30 17.70 5.37 -2.57
CA ARG A 30 16.82 6.54 -2.52
C ARG A 30 17.42 7.66 -3.37
N MET A 31 16.74 8.03 -4.46
CA MET A 31 17.22 9.09 -5.37
C MET A 31 17.51 10.41 -4.66
N ALA A 32 16.71 10.79 -3.66
CA ALA A 32 16.88 12.03 -2.91
C ALA A 32 17.97 11.97 -1.83
N TYR A 33 18.44 10.77 -1.46
CA TYR A 33 19.35 10.55 -0.33
C TYR A 33 20.46 9.55 -0.72
N PRO A 34 21.54 10.02 -1.35
CA PRO A 34 22.68 9.17 -1.73
C PRO A 34 23.23 8.39 -0.53
N GLY A 35 23.52 7.12 -0.73
CA GLY A 35 23.98 6.17 0.28
C GLY A 35 22.88 5.60 1.18
N GLN A 36 21.61 6.00 0.99
CA GLN A 36 20.47 5.43 1.72
C GLN A 36 19.63 4.54 0.80
N TYR A 37 19.31 3.34 1.27
CA TYR A 37 18.48 2.39 0.53
C TYR A 37 17.07 2.36 1.09
N TRP A 38 16.11 2.09 0.22
CA TRP A 38 14.80 1.65 0.68
C TRP A 38 14.94 0.30 1.39
N THR A 39 14.15 0.11 2.43
CA THR A 39 14.07 -1.16 3.17
C THR A 39 12.62 -1.59 3.27
N LEU A 40 12.39 -2.88 3.54
CA LEU A 40 11.05 -3.38 3.82
C LEU A 40 10.36 -2.54 4.90
N ASP A 41 11.04 -2.33 6.04
CA ASP A 41 10.48 -1.57 7.15
C ASP A 41 10.12 -0.14 6.74
N SER A 42 11.05 0.59 6.12
CA SER A 42 10.79 1.97 5.72
C SER A 42 9.71 2.10 4.64
N THR A 43 9.60 1.13 3.73
CA THR A 43 8.58 1.19 2.68
C THR A 43 7.20 0.85 3.22
N PHE A 44 7.10 -0.03 4.22
CA PHE A 44 5.86 -0.27 4.94
C PHE A 44 5.46 0.90 5.84
N ASP A 45 6.39 1.59 6.50
CA ASP A 45 6.12 2.87 7.18
C ASP A 45 5.47 3.89 6.22
N GLY A 46 5.98 3.97 4.98
CA GLY A 46 5.39 4.78 3.93
C GLY A 46 3.98 4.34 3.53
N LEU A 47 3.70 3.04 3.50
CA LEU A 47 2.36 2.51 3.21
C LEU A 47 1.36 2.83 4.32
N TYR A 48 1.75 2.71 5.58
CA TYR A 48 0.93 3.11 6.72
C TYR A 48 0.59 4.60 6.67
N LEU A 49 1.60 5.46 6.49
CA LEU A 49 1.38 6.89 6.36
C LEU A 49 0.43 7.24 5.20
N GLY A 50 0.60 6.58 4.04
CA GLY A 50 -0.27 6.79 2.89
C GLY A 50 -1.74 6.41 3.15
N LEU A 51 -1.99 5.35 3.92
CA LEU A 51 -3.33 4.98 4.35
C LEU A 51 -3.93 6.00 5.31
N ASP A 52 -3.17 6.46 6.31
CA ASP A 52 -3.62 7.47 7.25
C ASP A 52 -4.02 8.78 6.56
N MET A 53 -3.24 9.20 5.55
CA MET A 53 -3.56 10.36 4.73
C MET A 53 -4.78 10.13 3.85
N ALA A 54 -4.98 8.92 3.32
CA ALA A 54 -6.09 8.61 2.42
C ALA A 54 -7.44 8.48 3.14
N VAL A 55 -7.46 8.24 4.46
CA VAL A 55 -8.69 8.23 5.29
C VAL A 55 -9.41 9.59 5.25
N GLU A 56 -8.70 10.69 5.00
CA GLU A 56 -9.30 12.02 4.86
C GLU A 56 -10.16 12.17 3.58
N GLU A 57 -9.97 11.28 2.59
CA GLU A 57 -10.48 11.42 1.22
C GLU A 57 -11.50 10.33 0.80
N GLY A 58 -11.88 9.37 1.66
CA GLY A 58 -12.83 8.32 1.27
C GLY A 58 -13.47 7.49 2.40
N PRO A 59 -14.18 6.40 2.08
CA PRO A 59 -14.95 5.63 3.06
C PRO A 59 -14.03 4.91 4.05
N LYS A 60 -14.14 5.27 5.34
CA LYS A 60 -13.30 4.75 6.43
C LYS A 60 -13.15 3.21 6.45
N LEU A 61 -14.24 2.48 6.19
CA LEU A 61 -14.24 1.00 6.19
C LEU A 61 -13.26 0.39 5.18
N VAL A 62 -13.12 0.98 4.00
CA VAL A 62 -12.22 0.48 2.95
C VAL A 62 -10.77 0.64 3.37
N PHE A 63 -10.44 1.77 3.99
CA PHE A 63 -9.09 2.05 4.46
C PHE A 63 -8.71 1.23 5.69
N ASP A 64 -9.65 0.97 6.61
CA ASP A 64 -9.43 0.03 7.73
C ASP A 64 -9.08 -1.38 7.22
N GLN A 65 -9.78 -1.86 6.18
CA GLN A 65 -9.45 -3.15 5.54
C GLN A 65 -8.09 -3.11 4.83
N CYS A 66 -7.76 -2.01 4.16
CA CYS A 66 -6.45 -1.84 3.55
C CYS A 66 -5.34 -1.86 4.61
N TRP A 67 -5.56 -1.25 5.77
CA TRP A 67 -4.61 -1.27 6.88
C TRP A 67 -4.30 -2.68 7.35
N GLN A 68 -5.34 -3.48 7.59
CA GLN A 68 -5.19 -4.88 8.00
C GLN A 68 -4.43 -5.71 6.95
N LEU A 69 -4.72 -5.49 5.67
CA LEU A 69 -4.05 -6.18 4.58
C LEU A 69 -2.58 -5.75 4.42
N VAL A 70 -2.26 -4.46 4.59
CA VAL A 70 -0.88 -3.97 4.59
C VAL A 70 -0.11 -4.60 5.75
N GLU A 71 -0.67 -4.58 6.96
CA GLU A 71 -0.05 -5.24 8.12
C GLU A 71 0.18 -6.73 7.87
N GLN A 72 -0.81 -7.45 7.33
CA GLN A 72 -0.67 -8.86 6.99
C GLN A 72 0.44 -9.10 5.96
N ALA A 73 0.54 -8.26 4.94
CA ALA A 73 1.59 -8.37 3.92
C ALA A 73 2.98 -8.17 4.54
N TYR A 74 3.12 -7.20 5.44
CA TYR A 74 4.37 -6.96 6.17
C TYR A 74 4.80 -8.22 6.94
N GLN A 75 3.89 -8.81 7.70
CA GLN A 75 4.16 -10.03 8.47
C GLN A 75 4.54 -11.21 7.57
N CYS A 76 3.88 -11.39 6.41
CA CYS A 76 4.28 -12.40 5.43
C CYS A 76 5.72 -12.20 4.95
N TYR A 77 6.11 -10.98 4.57
CA TYR A 77 7.47 -10.70 4.13
C TYR A 77 8.50 -10.91 5.26
N ARG A 78 8.19 -10.49 6.49
CA ARG A 78 9.04 -10.72 7.68
C ARG A 78 9.22 -12.20 8.00
N ALA A 79 8.21 -13.03 7.73
CA ALA A 79 8.26 -14.49 7.87
C ALA A 79 8.94 -15.21 6.70
N GLY A 80 9.37 -14.49 5.66
CA GLY A 80 9.96 -15.07 4.45
C GLY A 80 8.95 -15.58 3.41
N ASP A 81 7.65 -15.40 3.65
CA ASP A 81 6.59 -15.74 2.70
C ASP A 81 6.40 -14.61 1.67
N ARG A 82 7.33 -14.55 0.70
CA ARG A 82 7.29 -13.56 -0.38
C ARG A 82 6.00 -13.61 -1.19
N ARG A 83 5.48 -14.82 -1.46
CA ARG A 83 4.25 -14.98 -2.26
C ARG A 83 3.03 -14.50 -1.49
N GLY A 84 2.91 -14.87 -0.21
CA GLY A 84 1.84 -14.39 0.66
C GLY A 84 1.84 -12.88 0.78
N GLY A 85 3.01 -12.26 0.97
CA GLY A 85 3.15 -10.80 1.01
C GLY A 85 2.68 -10.15 -0.30
N TRP A 86 3.15 -10.66 -1.44
CA TRP A 86 2.78 -10.13 -2.76
C TRP A 86 1.28 -10.22 -3.04
N PHE A 87 0.66 -11.39 -2.81
CA PHE A 87 -0.77 -11.59 -3.02
C PHE A 87 -1.63 -10.77 -2.07
N THR A 88 -1.13 -10.48 -0.87
CA THR A 88 -1.85 -9.67 0.11
C THR A 88 -1.84 -8.20 -0.29
N LEU A 89 -0.70 -7.64 -0.73
CA LEU A 89 -0.65 -6.30 -1.33
C LEU A 89 -1.52 -6.19 -2.59
N GLU A 90 -1.61 -7.25 -3.39
CA GLU A 90 -2.47 -7.28 -4.58
C GLU A 90 -3.96 -7.13 -4.21
N LYS A 91 -4.38 -7.64 -3.05
CA LYS A 91 -5.75 -7.42 -2.53
C LYS A 91 -5.98 -5.96 -2.17
N VAL A 92 -5.01 -5.29 -1.56
CA VAL A 92 -5.07 -3.84 -1.26
C VAL A 92 -5.30 -3.06 -2.56
N HIS A 93 -4.47 -3.32 -3.57
CA HIS A 93 -4.56 -2.64 -4.85
C HIS A 93 -5.94 -2.84 -5.53
N LYS A 94 -6.48 -4.07 -5.51
CA LYS A 94 -7.83 -4.37 -6.02
C LYS A 94 -8.92 -3.63 -5.25
N LEU A 95 -8.85 -3.62 -3.91
CA LEU A 95 -9.83 -2.98 -3.06
C LEU A 95 -9.91 -1.46 -3.32
N LEU A 96 -8.75 -0.81 -3.45
CA LEU A 96 -8.64 0.61 -3.78
C LEU A 96 -9.06 0.95 -5.23
N ARG A 97 -9.07 -0.03 -6.14
CA ARG A 97 -9.60 0.14 -7.49
C ARG A 97 -11.13 0.09 -7.51
N ILE A 98 -11.72 -0.80 -6.70
CA ILE A 98 -13.16 -0.97 -6.59
C ILE A 98 -13.80 0.25 -5.91
N SER A 99 -13.17 0.77 -4.85
CA SER A 99 -13.70 1.94 -4.11
C SER A 99 -13.82 3.21 -4.94
N GLN A 100 -13.00 3.35 -5.99
CA GLN A 100 -13.04 4.46 -6.94
C GLN A 100 -14.02 4.24 -8.11
N ASN A 101 -14.58 3.04 -8.27
CA ASN A 101 -15.55 2.76 -9.32
C ASN A 101 -16.97 3.05 -8.80
N PRO A 102 -17.67 4.09 -9.31
CA PRO A 102 -19.02 4.43 -8.84
C PRO A 102 -20.03 3.30 -9.08
N VAL A 103 -19.80 2.42 -10.06
CA VAL A 103 -20.66 1.25 -10.33
C VAL A 103 -20.52 0.17 -9.25
N ALA A 104 -19.33 -0.01 -8.68
CA ALA A 104 -19.11 -1.01 -7.64
C ALA A 104 -19.70 -0.57 -6.28
N ARG A 105 -19.65 0.73 -5.96
CA ARG A 105 -20.31 1.28 -4.76
C ARG A 105 -21.83 1.04 -4.71
N ILE A 106 -22.48 0.93 -5.88
CA ILE A 106 -23.91 0.66 -5.98
C ILE A 106 -24.20 -0.84 -5.78
N ALA A 107 -23.33 -1.73 -6.26
CA ALA A 107 -23.51 -3.18 -6.15
C ALA A 107 -23.35 -3.70 -4.69
N ASP A 108 -22.46 -3.08 -3.90
CA ASP A 108 -22.23 -3.47 -2.51
C ASP A 108 -23.32 -3.00 -1.53
N TRP A 109 -24.28 -2.19 -1.97
CA TRP A 109 -25.43 -1.71 -1.17
C TRP A 109 -26.73 -2.44 -1.52
N ALA A 110 -26.67 -3.42 -2.42
CA ALA A 110 -27.83 -4.15 -2.94
C ALA A 110 -28.02 -5.55 -2.33
N ILE A 111 -27.44 -5.82 -1.14
CA ILE A 111 -27.69 -7.04 -0.37
C ILE A 111 -28.23 -6.68 1.01
#